data_AF-A0AAW4BNR5-F1
#
_entry.id   AF-A0AAW4BNR5-F1
#
_cell.length_a   1.000
_cell.length_b   1.000
_cell.length_c   1.000
_cell.angle_alpha   90.00
_cell.angle_beta   90.00
_cell.angle_gamma   90.00
#
_symmetry.space_group_name_H-M   'P 1'
#
loop_
_entity.id
_entity.type
_entity.pdbx_description
1 polymer ?
#
loop_
_entity_poly.entity_id
_entity_poly.type
_entity_poly.pdbx_seq_one_letter_code
_entity_poly.pdbx_strand_id
1 'polypeptide(L)'
;TETQALDSEFKSYRGLLQLIDPDSGDNTQFVFSGKYLGQGFEPGHLDVWPNGTYQFRLDAGTNRHADDLIGSLHAGESKEFPYEVETSDGQKLTIMVKVTGED
;
A
#
# COMPACT_ATOMS: atom_id res chain seq x y z
N THR A 1 -26.73 6.09 -13.58
CA THR A 1 -26.80 4.64 -13.87
C THR A 1 -26.16 3.92 -12.72
N GLU A 2 -26.77 2.86 -12.17
CA GLU A 2 -26.20 2.06 -11.06
C GLU A 2 -24.81 1.48 -11.41
N THR A 3 -24.48 1.35 -12.70
CA THR A 3 -23.16 0.96 -13.19
C THR A 3 -22.05 1.97 -12.85
N GLN A 4 -22.34 3.26 -12.68
CA GLN A 4 -21.33 4.28 -12.32
C GLN A 4 -21.00 4.30 -10.82
N ALA A 5 -21.90 3.80 -9.96
CA ALA A 5 -21.67 3.71 -8.53
C ALA A 5 -20.77 2.51 -8.14
N LEU A 6 -20.64 1.52 -9.04
CA LEU A 6 -19.76 0.35 -8.89
C LEU A 6 -18.35 0.57 -9.45
N ASP A 7 -18.14 1.61 -10.28
CA ASP A 7 -16.83 1.96 -10.86
C ASP A 7 -15.99 2.88 -9.94
N SER A 8 -16.60 3.45 -8.90
CA SER A 8 -15.88 3.96 -7.73
C SER A 8 -15.74 2.76 -6.79
N GLU A 9 -14.58 2.17 -6.56
CA GLU A 9 -13.87 2.43 -5.30
C GLU A 9 -12.51 1.71 -5.19
N PHE A 10 -11.93 1.23 -6.29
CA PHE A 10 -10.60 0.61 -6.24
C PHE A 10 -9.59 1.37 -7.09
N LYS A 11 -8.99 2.43 -6.54
CA LYS A 11 -7.80 3.04 -7.13
C LYS A 11 -6.60 2.12 -6.89
N SER A 12 -5.99 1.63 -7.96
CA SER A 12 -4.80 0.77 -7.91
C SER A 12 -3.56 1.52 -8.39
N TYR A 13 -2.48 1.46 -7.61
CA TYR A 13 -1.18 2.06 -7.91
C TYR A 13 -0.15 0.95 -8.01
N ARG A 14 0.71 0.98 -9.03
CA ARG A 14 1.69 -0.08 -9.30
C ARG A 14 3.06 0.50 -9.55
N GLY A 15 4.09 -0.31 -9.28
CA GLY A 15 5.46 0.06 -9.60
C GLY A 15 6.45 -1.06 -9.30
N LEU A 16 7.72 -0.67 -9.19
CA LEU A 16 8.84 -1.56 -8.94
C LEU A 16 9.70 -0.99 -7.79
N LEU A 17 9.91 -1.78 -6.76
CA LEU A 17 10.91 -1.55 -5.73
C LEU A 17 12.24 -2.15 -6.18
N GLN A 18 13.32 -1.40 -5.96
CA GLN A 18 14.67 -1.89 -6.21
C GLN A 18 15.29 -2.37 -4.90
N LEU A 19 15.93 -3.54 -4.96
CA LEU A 19 16.72 -4.11 -3.89
C LEU A 19 18.19 -4.07 -4.29
N ILE A 20 19.04 -3.57 -3.40
CA ILE A 20 20.50 -3.62 -3.54
C ILE A 20 21.04 -4.28 -2.28
N ASP A 21 21.49 -5.52 -2.42
CA ASP A 21 22.19 -6.25 -1.37
C ASP A 21 23.71 -6.23 -1.66
N PRO A 22 24.52 -5.57 -0.82
CA PRO A 22 25.97 -5.50 -1.02
C PRO A 22 26.69 -6.83 -0.74
N ASP A 23 26.04 -7.76 -0.03
CA ASP A 23 26.61 -9.06 0.29
C ASP A 23 26.43 -10.00 -0.93
N SER A 24 27.41 -9.95 -1.84
CA SER A 24 27.39 -10.58 -3.17
C SER A 24 27.17 -12.11 -3.25
N GLY A 25 27.02 -12.78 -2.10
CA GLY A 25 26.78 -14.23 -2.02
C GLY A 25 25.31 -14.62 -1.98
N ASP A 26 24.42 -13.71 -1.56
CA ASP A 26 23.02 -14.04 -1.34
C ASP A 26 22.13 -13.52 -2.49
N ASN A 27 21.24 -14.39 -2.98
CA ASN A 27 20.23 -14.04 -3.97
C ASN A 27 19.03 -13.38 -3.27
N THR A 28 19.30 -12.32 -2.51
CA THR A 28 18.28 -11.66 -1.72
C THR A 28 17.19 -11.11 -2.64
N GLN A 29 15.96 -11.39 -2.27
CA GLN A 29 14.76 -10.97 -2.98
C GLN A 29 13.74 -10.48 -1.96
N PHE A 30 12.72 -9.77 -2.42
CA PHE A 30 11.56 -9.53 -1.58
C PHE A 30 10.85 -10.87 -1.29
N VAL A 31 10.16 -10.92 -0.16
CA VAL A 31 9.16 -11.96 0.12
C VAL A 31 7.79 -11.37 -0.20
N PHE A 32 6.85 -12.22 -0.62
CA PHE A 32 5.47 -11.77 -0.80
C PHE A 32 4.94 -11.17 0.51
N SER A 33 4.73 -9.86 0.54
CA SER A 33 4.53 -9.09 1.78
C SER A 33 3.77 -7.78 1.52
N GLY A 34 3.56 -6.99 2.58
CA GLY A 34 2.76 -5.77 2.58
C GLY A 34 1.78 -5.72 3.74
N LYS A 35 2.31 -5.91 4.95
CA LYS A 35 1.49 -5.98 6.17
C LYS A 35 1.24 -4.58 6.72
N TYR A 36 -0.02 -4.15 6.81
CA TYR A 36 -0.36 -2.90 7.48
C TYR A 36 0.06 -2.90 8.96
N LEU A 37 0.74 -1.83 9.38
CA LEU A 37 1.25 -1.64 10.75
C LEU A 37 0.49 -0.58 11.55
N GLY A 38 -0.46 0.12 10.94
CA GLY A 38 -1.20 1.18 11.62
C GLY A 38 -2.22 0.65 12.63
N GLN A 39 -2.76 1.57 13.45
CA GLN A 39 -3.87 1.25 14.34
C GLN A 39 -5.20 1.34 13.60
N GLY A 40 -6.15 0.47 13.94
CA GLY A 40 -7.48 0.47 13.35
C GLY A 40 -7.52 -0.25 12.01
N PHE A 41 -8.39 0.23 11.12
CA PHE A 41 -8.67 -0.41 9.85
C PHE A 41 -7.61 -0.06 8.81
N GLU A 42 -7.22 -1.07 8.03
CA GLU A 42 -6.31 -0.90 6.89
C GLU A 42 -7.03 -0.10 5.79
N PRO A 43 -6.44 1.02 5.31
CA PRO A 43 -7.06 1.89 4.30
C PRO A 43 -7.01 1.32 2.87
N GLY A 44 -6.29 0.23 2.69
CA GLY A 44 -5.99 -0.38 1.41
C GLY A 44 -4.86 -1.39 1.54
N HIS A 45 -4.73 -2.27 0.56
CA HIS A 45 -3.77 -3.38 0.61
C HIS A 45 -2.54 -3.08 -0.24
N LEU A 46 -1.37 -3.27 0.36
CA LEU A 46 -0.10 -3.31 -0.38
C LEU A 46 0.28 -4.77 -0.61
N ASP A 47 0.54 -5.13 -1.86
CA ASP A 47 1.14 -6.40 -2.24
C ASP A 47 2.52 -6.10 -2.85
N VAL A 48 3.57 -6.73 -2.34
CA VAL A 48 4.92 -6.72 -2.92
C VAL A 48 5.30 -8.13 -3.30
N TRP A 49 5.73 -8.36 -4.53
CA TRP A 49 6.17 -9.67 -5.03
C TRP A 49 7.70 -9.83 -4.98
N PRO A 50 8.24 -11.06 -5.07
CA PRO A 50 9.68 -11.28 -4.94
C PRO A 50 10.57 -10.52 -5.93
N ASN A 51 10.05 -10.26 -7.12
CA ASN A 51 10.74 -9.47 -8.15
C ASN A 51 10.69 -7.94 -7.91
N GLY A 52 10.17 -7.50 -6.77
CA GLY A 52 10.02 -6.09 -6.41
C GLY A 52 8.83 -5.39 -7.05
N THR A 53 8.06 -6.05 -7.91
CA THR A 53 6.80 -5.44 -8.37
C THR A 53 5.89 -5.24 -7.18
N TYR A 54 5.12 -4.14 -7.17
CA TYR A 54 4.14 -3.88 -6.14
C TYR A 54 2.82 -3.40 -6.72
N GLN A 55 1.76 -3.59 -5.93
CA GLN A 55 0.45 -3.02 -6.16
C GLN A 55 -0.12 -2.54 -4.83
N PHE A 56 -0.48 -1.26 -4.75
CA PHE A 56 -1.31 -0.73 -3.69
C PHE A 56 -2.74 -0.57 -4.20
N ARG A 57 -3.72 -1.13 -3.48
CA ARG A 57 -5.15 -0.98 -3.76
C ARG A 57 -5.77 -0.20 -2.63
N LEU A 58 -6.21 1.02 -2.91
CA LEU A 58 -7.02 1.80 -1.97
C LEU A 58 -8.38 1.10 -1.83
N ASP A 59 -8.79 0.80 -0.61
CA ASP A 59 -10.08 0.15 -0.29
C ASP A 59 -10.95 1.14 0.47
N ALA A 60 -11.39 2.16 -0.27
CA ALA A 60 -12.26 3.22 0.25
C ALA A 60 -13.75 2.94 -0.07
N GLY A 61 -14.11 1.66 -0.24
CA GLY A 61 -15.49 1.29 -0.59
C GLY A 61 -16.07 0.06 0.06
N THR A 62 -15.22 -0.88 0.47
CA THR A 62 -15.69 -2.09 1.16
C THR A 62 -15.44 -2.03 2.67
N ASN A 63 -14.75 -0.99 3.13
CA ASN A 63 -14.40 -0.76 4.51
C ASN A 63 -14.84 0.62 4.97
N ARG A 64 -16.10 0.77 5.39
CA ARG A 64 -16.69 2.06 5.81
C ARG A 64 -15.81 2.89 6.76
N HIS A 65 -15.00 2.25 7.60
CA HIS A 65 -14.11 2.95 8.51
C HIS A 65 -12.86 3.52 7.82
N ALA A 66 -12.34 2.85 6.78
CA ALA A 66 -11.31 3.40 5.91
C ALA A 66 -11.88 4.55 5.06
N ASP A 67 -13.12 4.41 4.58
CA ASP A 67 -13.83 5.42 3.79
C ASP A 67 -13.99 6.70 4.61
N ASP A 68 -14.41 6.60 5.87
CA ASP A 68 -14.52 7.76 6.77
C ASP A 68 -13.15 8.46 6.96
N LEU A 69 -12.07 7.67 7.01
CA LEU A 69 -10.73 8.17 7.34
C LEU A 69 -10.02 8.82 6.16
N ILE A 70 -10.28 8.34 4.94
CA ILE A 70 -9.74 8.87 3.68
C ILE A 70 -10.70 9.89 3.06
N GLY A 71 -12.00 9.61 3.04
CA GLY A 71 -13.04 10.48 2.51
C GLY A 71 -13.26 11.76 3.32
N SER A 72 -12.72 11.83 4.55
CA SER A 72 -12.66 13.08 5.32
C SER A 72 -11.50 14.00 4.94
N LEU A 73 -10.56 13.57 4.10
CA LEU A 73 -9.44 14.42 3.68
C LEU A 73 -9.93 15.51 2.73
N HIS A 74 -9.76 16.76 3.13
CA HIS A 74 -9.94 17.89 2.23
C HIS A 74 -8.76 18.00 1.24
N ALA A 75 -8.95 18.79 0.19
CA ALA A 75 -7.91 19.04 -0.80
C ALA A 75 -6.59 19.49 -0.15
N GLY A 76 -5.51 18.77 -0.46
CA GLY A 76 -4.17 19.02 0.09
C GLY A 76 -3.93 18.45 1.50
N GLU A 77 -4.96 18.04 2.24
CA GLU A 77 -4.79 17.29 3.47
C GLU A 77 -4.26 15.90 3.17
N SER A 78 -3.43 15.36 4.07
CA SER A 78 -2.81 14.05 3.85
C SER A 78 -2.76 13.21 5.11
N LYS A 79 -2.79 11.89 4.92
CA LYS A 79 -2.49 10.88 5.95
C LYS A 79 -1.47 9.88 5.43
N GLU A 80 -0.70 9.33 6.35
CA GLU A 80 0.35 8.35 6.06
C GLU A 80 0.03 7.02 6.74
N PHE A 81 0.27 5.94 6.00
CA PHE A 81 -0.09 4.59 6.40
C PHE A 81 1.13 3.67 6.27
N PRO A 82 1.59 3.07 7.38
CA PRO A 82 2.79 2.23 7.38
C PRO A 82 2.49 0.79 6.96
N TYR A 83 3.31 0.24 6.08
CA TYR A 83 3.29 -1.16 5.65
C TYR A 83 4.66 -1.80 5.82
N GLU A 84 4.72 -2.98 6.43
CA GLU A 84 5.94 -3.79 6.53
C GLU A 84 6.11 -4.65 5.28
N VAL A 85 7.31 -4.61 4.71
CA VAL A 85 7.80 -5.53 3.69
C VAL A 85 9.03 -6.27 4.22
N GLU A 86 9.27 -7.46 3.69
CA GLU A 86 10.33 -8.36 4.15
C GLU A 86 11.15 -8.87 2.97
N THR A 87 12.44 -9.10 3.20
CA THR A 87 13.37 -9.72 2.26
C THR A 87 13.74 -11.13 2.71
N SER A 88 14.24 -11.96 1.80
CA SER A 88 14.47 -13.39 2.05
C SER A 88 15.54 -13.70 3.11
N ASP A 89 16.40 -12.74 3.43
CA ASP A 89 17.39 -12.78 4.51
C ASP A 89 16.82 -12.32 5.87
N GLY A 90 15.53 -11.95 5.91
CA GLY A 90 14.79 -11.58 7.12
C GLY A 90 14.85 -10.09 7.46
N GLN A 91 15.42 -9.24 6.60
CA GLN A 91 15.35 -7.80 6.80
C GLN A 91 13.90 -7.31 6.59
N LYS A 92 13.47 -6.39 7.46
CA LYS A 92 12.14 -5.77 7.43
C LYS A 92 12.26 -4.28 7.20
N LEU A 93 11.44 -3.75 6.28
CA LEU A 93 11.39 -2.34 5.97
C LEU A 93 9.95 -1.82 6.05
N THR A 94 9.79 -0.56 6.47
CA THR A 94 8.49 0.11 6.47
C THR A 94 8.37 1.00 5.24
N ILE A 95 7.34 0.76 4.43
CA ILE A 95 6.89 1.64 3.35
C ILE A 95 5.76 2.52 3.88
N MET A 96 5.89 3.84 3.70
CA MET A 96 4.85 4.80 4.04
C MET A 96 4.02 5.13 2.80
N VAL A 97 2.74 4.76 2.81
CA VAL A 97 1.79 5.17 1.79
C VAL A 97 1.15 6.48 2.23
N LYS A 98 1.36 7.56 1.47
CA LYS A 98 0.73 8.86 1.70
C LYS A 98 -0.49 8.99 0.80
N VAL A 99 -1.65 9.24 1.40
CA VAL A 99 -2.89 9.57 0.69
C VAL A 99 -3.18 11.05 0.89
N THR A 100 -3.43 11.77 -0.21
CA THR A 100 -3.74 13.20 -0.21
C THR A 100 -5.12 13.41 -0.83
N GLY A 101 -5.96 14.23 -0.18
CA GLY A 101 -7.27 14.62 -0.72
C GLY A 101 -7.12 15.43 -2.00
N GLU A 102 -7.94 15.12 -3.00
CA GLU A 102 -8.03 15.83 -4.28
C GLU A 102 -9.18 16.87 -4.22
N ASP A 103 -9.11 17.91 -5.07
CA ASP A 103 -10.16 18.95 -5.22
C ASP A 103 -11.48 18.40 -5.82
#